data_AF-A0A0P8BVJ0-F1
#
_entry.id   AF-A0A0P8BVJ0-F1
#
_cell.length_a   1.000
_cell.length_b   1.000
_cell.length_c   1.000
_cell.angle_alpha   90.00
_cell.angle_beta   90.00
_cell.angle_gamma   90.00
#
_symmetry.space_group_name_H-M   'P 1'
#
loop_
_entity.id
_entity.type
_entity.pdbx_description
1 polymer ?
#
loop_
_entity_poly.entity_id
_entity_poly.type
_entity_poly.pdbx_seq_one_letter_code
_entity_poly.pdbx_strand_id
1 'polypeptide(L)'
;MKLPTVAKTTIVFSFISILLVVLGLFISRGSRAEGSAQAEWQPLSKLVSSQQLMQIIADNTAPGANRAEIASAAVGLQKGDLLVVDFETATLCGIGGCAIAAYRVSTGEQLLFTYALQPAGQPIVELAQPSGAELPCLLIADSGDTLTQPALTRSTLCYRNGAWMTEE
;
A
#
# COMPACT_ATOMS: atom_id res chain seq x y z
N MET A 1 69.68 -25.26 -31.28
CA MET A 1 69.07 -23.92 -31.30
C MET A 1 67.90 -23.92 -30.33
N LYS A 2 67.98 -23.16 -29.22
CA LYS A 2 66.97 -23.10 -28.15
C LYS A 2 66.18 -21.79 -28.32
N LEU A 3 64.87 -21.88 -28.51
CA LEU A 3 63.99 -20.70 -28.53
C LEU A 3 63.99 -20.03 -27.14
N PRO A 4 63.98 -18.69 -27.07
CA PRO A 4 64.02 -17.98 -25.80
C PRO A 4 62.69 -18.07 -25.06
N THR A 5 62.77 -18.43 -23.79
CA THR A 5 61.68 -18.71 -22.83
C THR A 5 60.79 -17.49 -22.50
N VAL A 6 61.12 -16.32 -23.04
CA VAL A 6 60.49 -15.04 -22.70
C VAL A 6 59.15 -14.81 -23.45
N ALA A 7 58.93 -15.49 -24.58
CA ALA A 7 57.71 -15.29 -25.38
C ALA A 7 56.47 -16.05 -24.84
N LYS A 8 56.65 -17.00 -23.91
CA LYS A 8 55.54 -17.82 -23.39
C LYS A 8 54.77 -17.16 -22.24
N THR A 9 55.38 -16.25 -21.49
CA THR A 9 54.76 -15.60 -20.33
C THR A 9 53.83 -14.45 -20.73
N THR A 10 54.11 -13.73 -21.81
CA THR A 10 53.30 -12.56 -22.22
C THR A 10 51.95 -12.95 -22.82
N ILE A 11 51.84 -14.13 -23.43
CA ILE A 11 50.59 -14.63 -24.00
C ILE A 11 49.60 -15.02 -22.89
N VAL A 12 50.10 -15.59 -21.78
CA VAL A 12 49.25 -16.06 -20.67
C VAL A 12 48.58 -14.91 -19.93
N PHE A 13 49.28 -13.78 -19.73
CA PHE A 13 48.68 -12.61 -19.08
C PHE A 13 47.58 -11.94 -19.92
N SER A 14 47.68 -12.01 -21.25
CA SER A 14 46.68 -11.40 -22.15
C SER A 14 45.34 -12.15 -22.11
N PHE A 15 45.36 -13.48 -22.00
CA PHE A 15 44.14 -14.29 -21.90
C PHE A 15 43.42 -14.14 -20.55
N ILE A 16 44.15 -13.96 -19.45
CA ILE A 16 43.55 -13.78 -18.11
C ILE A 16 42.80 -12.45 -18.02
N SER A 17 43.35 -11.37 -18.60
CA SER A 17 42.68 -10.06 -18.62
C SER A 17 41.40 -10.05 -19.46
N ILE A 18 41.35 -10.80 -20.56
CA ILE A 18 40.13 -10.93 -21.37
C ILE A 18 39.06 -11.74 -20.62
N LEU A 19 39.44 -12.79 -19.88
CA LEU A 19 38.50 -13.58 -19.09
C LEU A 19 37.81 -12.77 -17.99
N LEU A 20 38.55 -11.87 -17.33
CA LEU A 20 38.01 -11.00 -16.28
C LEU A 20 37.03 -9.95 -16.81
N VAL A 21 37.24 -9.44 -18.02
CA VAL A 21 36.29 -8.51 -18.68
C VAL A 21 35.00 -9.23 -19.06
N VAL A 22 35.08 -10.48 -19.53
CA VAL A 22 33.89 -11.27 -19.88
C VAL A 22 33.11 -11.70 -18.62
N LEU A 23 33.77 -12.03 -17.52
CA LEU A 23 33.08 -12.36 -16.25
C LEU A 23 32.45 -11.12 -15.57
N GLY A 24 33.04 -9.93 -15.74
CA GLY A 24 32.48 -8.69 -15.19
C GLY A 24 31.18 -8.23 -15.86
N LEU A 25 30.90 -8.68 -17.09
CA LEU A 25 29.70 -8.31 -17.84
C LEU A 25 28.42 -9.06 -17.41
N PHE A 26 28.52 -10.04 -16.52
CA PHE A 26 27.36 -10.84 -16.07
C PHE A 26 26.83 -10.50 -14.67
N ILE A 27 27.38 -9.49 -13.99
CA ILE A 27 26.88 -9.00 -12.69
C ILE A 27 26.04 -7.73 -12.90
N SER A 28 25.01 -7.84 -13.73
CA SER A 28 23.88 -6.89 -13.74
C SER A 28 22.60 -7.72 -13.72
N ARG A 29 22.42 -8.48 -12.63
CA ARG A 29 21.06 -8.90 -12.24
C ARG A 29 20.34 -7.62 -11.88
N GLY A 30 19.53 -7.15 -12.83
CA GLY A 30 18.72 -5.97 -12.68
C GLY A 30 18.02 -5.99 -11.33
N SER A 31 18.30 -4.97 -10.53
CA SER A 31 17.31 -4.50 -9.57
C SER A 31 16.08 -4.18 -10.41
N ARG A 32 15.13 -5.11 -10.45
CA ARG A 32 13.74 -4.74 -10.68
C ARG A 32 13.45 -3.78 -9.55
N ALA A 33 13.55 -2.49 -9.83
CA ALA A 33 12.72 -1.54 -9.12
C ALA A 33 11.31 -2.09 -9.34
N GLU A 34 10.77 -2.73 -8.30
CA GLU A 34 9.34 -2.96 -8.20
C GLU A 34 8.74 -1.56 -8.28
N GLY A 35 8.36 -1.17 -9.49
CA GLY A 35 7.51 -0.03 -9.68
C GLY A 35 6.30 -0.31 -8.80
N SER A 36 6.16 0.47 -7.74
CA SER A 36 5.03 0.36 -6.84
C SER A 36 3.79 0.59 -7.70
N ALA A 37 3.14 -0.49 -8.13
CA ALA A 37 1.79 -0.41 -8.63
C ALA A 37 1.02 0.31 -7.54
N GLN A 38 0.63 1.55 -7.79
CA GLN A 38 -0.18 2.33 -6.88
C GLN A 38 -1.44 1.50 -6.66
N ALA A 39 -1.71 1.12 -5.41
CA ALA A 39 -2.91 0.35 -5.10
C ALA A 39 -4.10 1.19 -5.54
N GLU A 40 -4.93 0.65 -6.43
CA GLU A 40 -6.07 1.34 -7.02
C GLU A 40 -7.33 0.99 -6.23
N TRP A 41 -8.17 2.01 -6.01
CA TRP A 41 -9.51 1.80 -5.47
C TRP A 41 -10.36 1.05 -6.47
N GLN A 42 -11.01 -0.01 -6.02
CA GLN A 42 -11.88 -0.83 -6.86
C GLN A 42 -13.04 -1.37 -6.06
N PRO A 43 -14.12 -1.86 -6.70
CA PRO A 43 -15.24 -2.46 -5.99
C PRO A 43 -14.76 -3.52 -4.99
N LEU A 44 -15.21 -3.46 -3.74
CA LEU A 44 -14.74 -4.33 -2.67
C LEU A 44 -14.98 -5.81 -3.01
N SER A 45 -16.05 -6.11 -3.75
CA SER A 45 -16.37 -7.44 -4.28
C SER A 45 -15.30 -8.05 -5.21
N LYS A 46 -14.36 -7.24 -5.73
CA LYS A 46 -13.21 -7.72 -6.50
C LYS A 46 -12.02 -8.11 -5.63
N LEU A 47 -11.98 -7.63 -4.38
CA LEU A 47 -10.86 -7.82 -3.46
C LEU A 47 -11.11 -8.97 -2.47
N VAL A 48 -12.36 -9.19 -2.08
CA VAL A 48 -12.73 -10.17 -1.06
C VAL A 48 -13.82 -11.12 -1.55
N SER A 49 -13.94 -12.28 -0.91
CA SER A 49 -15.03 -13.21 -1.18
C SER A 49 -16.39 -12.60 -0.82
N SER A 50 -17.47 -13.11 -1.41
CA SER A 50 -18.84 -12.66 -1.09
C SER A 50 -19.17 -12.83 0.40
N GLN A 51 -18.70 -13.90 1.04
CA GLN A 51 -18.89 -14.10 2.47
C GLN A 51 -18.16 -13.04 3.29
N GLN A 52 -16.88 -12.76 2.98
CA GLN A 52 -16.11 -11.72 3.66
C GLN A 52 -16.71 -10.33 3.43
N LEU A 53 -17.16 -10.01 2.21
CA LEU A 53 -17.85 -8.76 1.92
C LEU A 53 -19.04 -8.58 2.85
N MET A 54 -19.93 -9.57 2.93
CA MET A 54 -21.12 -9.47 3.78
C MET A 54 -20.77 -9.39 5.26
N GLN A 55 -19.69 -10.04 5.70
CA GLN A 55 -19.19 -9.94 7.07
C GLN A 55 -18.69 -8.53 7.37
N ILE A 56 -17.84 -7.96 6.51
CA ILE A 56 -17.33 -6.58 6.63
C ILE A 56 -18.50 -5.60 6.68
N ILE A 57 -19.50 -5.73 5.79
CA ILE A 57 -20.67 -4.85 5.83
C ILE A 57 -21.43 -5.04 7.15
N ALA A 58 -21.63 -6.27 7.61
CA ALA A 58 -22.35 -6.54 8.85
C ALA A 58 -21.66 -5.97 10.09
N ASP A 59 -20.33 -6.02 10.15
CA ASP A 59 -19.53 -5.54 11.29
C ASP A 59 -19.52 -4.01 11.41
N ASN A 60 -19.72 -3.30 10.30
CA ASN A 60 -19.68 -1.83 10.25
C ASN A 60 -21.05 -1.17 10.07
N THR A 61 -22.14 -1.95 10.07
CA THR A 61 -23.49 -1.43 9.85
C THR A 61 -24.49 -1.90 10.91
N ALA A 62 -25.44 -1.02 11.22
CA ALA A 62 -26.57 -1.40 12.06
C ALA A 62 -27.39 -2.55 11.42
N PRO A 63 -28.02 -3.43 12.23
CA PRO A 63 -28.81 -4.57 11.71
C PRO A 63 -29.93 -4.20 10.72
N GLY A 64 -30.46 -2.98 10.80
CA GLY A 64 -31.52 -2.47 9.91
C GLY A 64 -31.02 -1.74 8.65
N ALA A 65 -29.71 -1.63 8.44
CA ALA A 65 -29.15 -0.96 7.27
C ALA A 65 -29.41 -1.76 5.98
N ASN A 66 -29.51 -1.06 4.85
CA ASN A 66 -29.59 -1.70 3.53
C ASN A 66 -28.23 -2.26 3.12
N ARG A 67 -27.87 -3.43 3.67
CA ARG A 67 -26.54 -4.04 3.47
C ARG A 67 -26.24 -4.38 2.01
N ALA A 68 -27.25 -4.65 1.20
CA ALA A 68 -27.06 -4.94 -0.22
C ALA A 68 -26.62 -3.69 -1.01
N GLU A 69 -27.25 -2.55 -0.72
CA GLU A 69 -26.86 -1.26 -1.29
C GLU A 69 -25.44 -0.89 -0.87
N ILE A 70 -25.12 -1.01 0.42
CA ILE A 70 -23.79 -0.72 0.95
C ILE A 70 -22.74 -1.65 0.31
N ALA A 71 -23.02 -2.95 0.22
CA ALA A 71 -22.12 -3.91 -0.42
C ALA A 71 -21.87 -3.60 -1.91
N SER A 72 -22.85 -3.02 -2.60
CA SER A 72 -22.74 -2.67 -4.02
C SER A 72 -21.93 -1.40 -4.28
N ALA A 73 -21.91 -0.48 -3.30
CA ALA A 73 -21.20 0.80 -3.39
C ALA A 73 -19.80 0.75 -2.77
N ALA A 74 -19.57 -0.14 -1.78
CA ALA A 74 -18.30 -0.22 -1.08
C ALA A 74 -17.13 -0.48 -2.03
N VAL A 75 -16.10 0.35 -1.91
CA VAL A 75 -14.83 0.22 -2.61
C VAL A 75 -13.73 -0.13 -1.62
N GLY A 76 -12.69 -0.77 -2.12
CA GLY A 76 -11.55 -1.14 -1.31
C GLY A 76 -10.25 -0.88 -2.03
N LEU A 77 -9.21 -0.75 -1.21
CA LEU A 77 -7.83 -0.60 -1.62
C LEU A 77 -7.00 -1.57 -0.79
N GLN A 78 -6.28 -2.47 -1.47
CA GLN A 78 -5.47 -3.49 -0.81
C GLN A 78 -4.01 -3.35 -1.20
N LYS A 79 -3.12 -3.35 -0.20
CA LYS A 79 -1.68 -3.37 -0.40
C LYS A 79 -1.00 -4.25 0.65
N GLY A 80 -0.37 -5.32 0.18
CA GLY A 80 0.19 -6.34 1.07
C GLY A 80 -0.92 -6.96 1.93
N ASP A 81 -0.71 -6.98 3.25
CA ASP A 81 -1.63 -7.54 4.23
C ASP A 81 -2.67 -6.54 4.77
N LEU A 82 -2.72 -5.33 4.20
CA LEU A 82 -3.67 -4.28 4.58
C LEU A 82 -4.77 -4.15 3.52
N LEU A 83 -6.03 -4.24 3.96
CA LEU A 83 -7.22 -3.88 3.19
C LEU A 83 -7.85 -2.65 3.84
N VAL A 84 -8.03 -1.58 3.07
CA VAL A 84 -8.81 -0.41 3.47
C VAL A 84 -10.13 -0.44 2.71
N VAL A 85 -11.22 -0.15 3.41
CA VAL A 85 -12.59 -0.12 2.87
C VAL A 85 -13.14 1.28 3.04
N ASP A 86 -13.68 1.82 1.96
CA ASP A 86 -14.55 2.99 1.95
C ASP A 86 -15.96 2.54 1.58
N PHE A 87 -16.93 2.87 2.42
CA PHE A 87 -18.30 2.43 2.23
C PHE A 87 -19.11 3.32 1.29
N GLU A 88 -18.61 4.50 0.89
CA GLU A 88 -19.20 5.45 -0.08
C GLU A 88 -20.75 5.46 -0.18
N THR A 89 -21.46 5.43 0.95
CA THR A 89 -22.93 5.41 0.98
C THR A 89 -23.48 6.50 1.88
N ALA A 90 -24.62 7.08 1.51
CA ALA A 90 -25.29 8.11 2.30
C ALA A 90 -25.65 7.66 3.73
N THR A 91 -25.75 6.35 3.98
CA THR A 91 -26.01 5.80 5.32
C THR A 91 -24.76 5.83 6.21
N LEU A 92 -23.57 5.78 5.62
CA LEU A 92 -22.29 5.74 6.33
C LEU A 92 -21.44 7.00 6.10
N CYS A 93 -21.98 7.99 5.39
CA CYS A 93 -21.38 9.29 5.16
C CYS A 93 -22.26 10.39 5.76
N GLY A 94 -21.64 11.39 6.38
CA GLY A 94 -22.31 12.55 6.94
C GLY A 94 -21.43 13.79 6.92
N ILE A 95 -21.75 14.79 7.75
CA ILE A 95 -20.99 16.04 7.83
C ILE A 95 -19.54 15.83 8.31
N GLY A 96 -19.30 14.76 9.07
CA GLY A 96 -17.96 14.37 9.55
C GLY A 96 -17.17 13.50 8.57
N GLY A 97 -17.66 13.32 7.33
CA GLY A 97 -17.02 12.47 6.33
C GLY A 97 -17.67 11.10 6.18
N CYS A 98 -16.98 10.20 5.49
CA CYS A 98 -17.42 8.83 5.23
C CYS A 98 -16.73 7.85 6.16
N ALA A 99 -17.47 6.81 6.57
CA ALA A 99 -16.90 5.71 7.33
C ALA A 99 -15.83 5.00 6.50
N ILE A 100 -14.71 4.72 7.14
CA ILE A 100 -13.64 3.88 6.60
C ILE A 100 -13.27 2.81 7.62
N ALA A 101 -12.89 1.65 7.12
CA ALA A 101 -12.38 0.55 7.94
C ALA A 101 -11.07 0.04 7.37
N ALA A 102 -10.18 -0.46 8.24
CA ALA A 102 -8.98 -1.16 7.83
C ALA A 102 -8.94 -2.55 8.45
N TYR A 103 -8.49 -3.52 7.66
CA TYR A 103 -8.41 -4.93 8.04
C TYR A 103 -7.04 -5.51 7.73
N ARG A 104 -6.63 -6.46 8.58
CA ARG A 104 -5.54 -7.37 8.27
C ARG A 104 -6.09 -8.51 7.41
N VAL A 105 -5.59 -8.65 6.18
CA VAL A 105 -6.11 -9.62 5.21
C VAL A 105 -5.90 -11.06 5.69
N SER A 106 -4.73 -11.34 6.25
CA SER A 106 -4.31 -12.68 6.71
C SER A 106 -5.15 -13.22 7.87
N THR A 107 -5.66 -12.36 8.74
CA THR A 107 -6.43 -12.76 9.94
C THR A 107 -7.91 -12.39 9.89
N GLY A 108 -8.30 -11.44 9.02
CA GLY A 108 -9.62 -10.83 9.03
C GLY A 108 -9.85 -9.86 10.20
N GLU A 109 -8.81 -9.54 10.97
CA GLU A 109 -8.89 -8.63 12.11
C GLU A 109 -9.17 -7.20 11.65
N GLN A 110 -10.14 -6.55 12.28
CA GLN A 110 -10.39 -5.12 12.08
C GLN A 110 -9.37 -4.30 12.88
N LEU A 111 -8.54 -3.56 12.16
CA LEU A 111 -7.47 -2.74 12.73
C LEU A 111 -7.92 -1.31 12.99
N LEU A 112 -8.89 -0.79 12.23
CA LEU A 112 -9.37 0.58 12.32
C LEU A 112 -10.83 0.67 11.90
N PHE A 113 -11.58 1.54 12.56
CA PHE A 113 -12.83 2.09 12.06
C PHE A 113 -12.92 3.55 12.47
N THR A 114 -13.09 4.44 11.50
CA THR A 114 -13.17 5.89 11.74
C THR A 114 -13.96 6.56 10.64
N TYR A 115 -14.17 7.87 10.78
CA TYR A 115 -14.72 8.72 9.73
C TYR A 115 -13.61 9.61 9.17
N ALA A 116 -13.59 9.77 7.86
CA ALA A 116 -12.59 10.59 7.17
C ALA A 116 -13.27 11.52 6.17
N LEU A 117 -12.79 12.76 6.09
CA LEU A 117 -13.27 13.70 5.09
C LEU A 117 -12.76 13.27 3.72
N GLN A 118 -13.64 13.30 2.73
CA GLN A 118 -13.28 13.08 1.33
C GLN A 118 -13.38 14.41 0.57
N PRO A 119 -12.26 15.06 0.25
CA PRO A 119 -12.26 16.23 -0.62
C PRO A 119 -12.77 15.81 -2.01
N ALA A 120 -13.55 16.66 -2.66
CA ALA A 120 -14.09 16.34 -3.99
C ALA A 120 -12.96 15.99 -4.98
N GLY A 121 -13.01 14.78 -5.53
CA GLY A 121 -12.04 14.28 -6.50
C GLY A 121 -10.71 13.81 -5.92
N GLN A 122 -10.59 13.65 -4.59
CA GLN A 122 -9.42 13.04 -3.95
C GLN A 122 -9.78 11.71 -3.28
N PRO A 123 -8.84 10.75 -3.21
CA PRO A 123 -9.04 9.53 -2.45
C PRO A 123 -9.18 9.84 -0.95
N ILE A 124 -10.09 9.14 -0.27
CA ILE A 124 -10.32 9.28 1.18
C ILE A 124 -9.09 8.87 2.01
N VAL A 125 -8.31 7.93 1.47
CA VAL A 125 -7.07 7.43 2.06
C VAL A 125 -6.03 7.21 0.95
N GLU A 126 -4.81 7.66 1.19
CA GLU A 126 -3.63 7.28 0.41
C GLU A 126 -2.70 6.39 1.25
N LEU A 127 -1.96 5.50 0.61
CA LEU A 127 -1.01 4.62 1.31
C LEU A 127 0.43 5.08 1.13
N ALA A 128 1.12 5.34 2.25
CA ALA A 128 2.55 5.52 2.30
C ALA A 128 3.25 4.23 2.77
N GLN A 129 4.43 3.93 2.26
CA GLN A 129 5.22 2.77 2.69
C GLN A 129 6.55 3.21 3.32
N PRO A 130 6.54 3.77 4.54
CA PRO A 130 7.79 4.08 5.22
C PRO A 130 8.55 2.81 5.58
N SER A 131 9.87 2.92 5.68
CA SER A 131 10.73 1.82 6.12
C SER A 131 10.40 1.42 7.57
N GLY A 132 10.30 0.12 7.82
CA GLY A 132 10.12 -0.43 9.17
C GLY A 132 8.70 -0.37 9.75
N ALA A 133 7.69 0.03 8.98
CA ALA A 133 6.28 -0.16 9.38
C ALA A 133 5.81 -1.59 9.05
N GLU A 134 4.98 -2.16 9.93
CA GLU A 134 4.44 -3.53 9.75
C GLU A 134 3.41 -3.59 8.61
N LEU A 135 2.67 -2.50 8.42
CA LEU A 135 1.67 -2.31 7.38
C LEU A 135 1.92 -0.95 6.69
N PRO A 136 1.42 -0.74 5.46
CA PRO A 136 1.39 0.59 4.86
C PRO A 136 0.71 1.60 5.80
N CYS A 137 1.26 2.81 5.90
CA CYS A 137 0.65 3.89 6.65
C CYS A 137 -0.49 4.53 5.85
N LEU A 138 -1.51 5.00 6.56
CA LEU A 138 -2.67 5.67 6.00
C LEU A 138 -2.45 7.19 6.06
N LEU A 139 -2.63 7.85 4.93
CA LEU A 139 -2.72 9.31 4.85
C LEU A 139 -4.20 9.66 4.73
N ILE A 140 -4.77 10.20 5.81
CA ILE A 140 -6.20 10.47 5.93
C ILE A 140 -6.41 11.97 6.05
N ALA A 141 -7.36 12.53 5.31
CA ALA A 141 -7.70 13.94 5.45
C ALA A 141 -8.52 14.18 6.72
N ASP A 142 -8.12 15.18 7.49
CA ASP A 142 -8.76 15.62 8.73
C ASP A 142 -9.42 16.99 8.54
N SER A 143 -10.48 17.25 9.31
CA SER A 143 -11.04 18.57 9.51
C SER A 143 -10.05 19.40 10.31
N GLY A 144 -9.22 20.19 9.63
CA GLY A 144 -8.44 21.23 10.30
C GLY A 144 -9.38 22.19 11.06
N ASP A 145 -9.07 22.46 12.33
CA ASP A 145 -9.89 23.22 13.29
C ASP A 145 -9.98 24.74 12.97
N THR A 146 -9.48 25.18 11.82
CA THR A 146 -9.39 26.60 11.44
C THR A 146 -10.63 27.10 10.72
N LEU A 147 -11.46 27.83 11.47
CA LEU A 147 -12.66 28.57 11.03
C LEU A 147 -12.44 29.59 9.89
N THR A 148 -11.21 29.83 9.45
CA THR A 148 -10.86 30.86 8.45
C THR A 148 -10.47 30.32 7.08
N GLN A 149 -10.29 29.02 6.95
CA GLN A 149 -10.18 28.25 5.70
C GLN A 149 -9.94 26.80 6.14
N PRO A 150 -10.77 25.82 5.74
CA PRO A 150 -10.46 24.42 6.02
C PRO A 150 -9.30 24.02 5.11
N ALA A 151 -8.08 24.35 5.52
CA ALA A 151 -6.91 23.66 5.01
C ALA A 151 -7.04 22.22 5.51
N LEU A 152 -7.37 21.30 4.59
CA LEU A 152 -7.39 19.86 4.87
C LEU A 152 -5.97 19.48 5.29
N THR A 153 -5.77 19.31 6.59
CA THR A 153 -4.56 18.72 7.13
C THR A 153 -4.68 17.22 6.94
N ARG A 154 -3.60 16.55 6.52
CA ARG A 154 -3.59 15.10 6.41
C ARG A 154 -2.82 14.53 7.59
N SER A 155 -3.45 13.62 8.31
CA SER A 155 -2.83 12.87 9.40
C SER A 155 -2.23 11.60 8.83
N THR A 156 -0.99 11.29 9.20
CA THR A 156 -0.32 10.04 8.84
C THR A 156 -0.52 9.04 9.98
N LEU A 157 -1.25 7.95 9.75
CA LEU A 157 -1.44 6.87 10.71
C LEU A 157 -0.58 5.67 10.32
N CYS A 158 0.35 5.28 11.18
CA CYS A 158 1.23 4.13 10.98
C CYS A 158 0.95 3.03 12.00
N TYR A 159 0.83 1.78 11.53
CA TYR A 159 0.64 0.63 12.42
C TYR A 159 2.00 0.10 12.90
N ARG A 160 2.27 0.22 14.20
CA ARG A 160 3.51 -0.25 14.83
C ARG A 160 3.20 -0.85 16.20
N ASN A 161 3.84 -1.97 16.53
CA ASN A 161 3.71 -2.62 17.84
C ASN A 161 2.24 -2.94 18.21
N GLY A 162 1.41 -3.29 17.22
CA GLY A 162 0.01 -3.63 17.45
C GLY A 162 -0.97 -2.45 17.60
N ALA A 163 -0.56 -1.21 17.30
CA ALA A 163 -1.44 -0.04 17.37
C ALA A 163 -1.18 0.97 16.25
N TRP A 164 -2.20 1.77 15.92
CA TRP A 164 -2.07 2.94 15.05
C TRP A 164 -1.51 4.12 15.84
N MET A 165 -0.47 4.76 15.30
CA MET A 165 0.12 5.98 15.85
C MET A 165 0.10 7.07 14.80
N THR A 166 -0.20 8.30 15.22
CA THR A 166 -0.07 9.48 14.38
C THR A 166 1.40 9.87 14.29
N GLU A 167 1.91 10.01 13.06
CA GLU A 167 3.22 10.60 12.79
C GLU A 167 2.99 12.03 12.25
N GLU A 168 3.67 13.02 12.86
CA GLU A 168 3.70 14.42 12.42
C GLU A 168 4.66 14.63 11.24
#